data_AF-S9Q516-F1
#
_entry.id   AF-S9Q516-F1
#
_cell.length_a   1.000
_cell.length_b   1.000
_cell.length_c   1.000
_cell.angle_alpha   90.00
_cell.angle_beta   90.00
_cell.angle_gamma   90.00
#
_symmetry.space_group_name_H-M   'P 1'
#
loop_
_entity.id
_entity.type
_entity.pdbx_description
1 polymer ?
#
loop_
_entity_poly.entity_id
_entity_poly.type
_entity_poly.pdbx_seq_one_letter_code
_entity_poly.pdbx_strand_id
1 'polypeptide(L)' 'MWEVLAGAAKQERLEQHARRLPVGRVGLPADIGHAVLFLMGNGFTTGETLHVDGGHRLV' A
#
# COMPACT_ATOMS: atom_id res chain seq x y z
N MET A 1 -12.47 16.40 10.34
CA MET A 1 -13.63 15.63 10.84
C MET A 1 -13.31 14.14 11.04
N TRP A 2 -12.75 13.43 10.05
CA TRP A 2 -12.32 12.01 10.21
C TRP A 2 -11.06 11.83 11.07
N GLU A 3 -10.09 12.73 10.94
CA GLU A 3 -8.86 12.79 11.77
C GLU A 3 -9.17 12.97 13.27
N VAL A 4 -10.22 13.72 13.61
CA VAL A 4 -10.56 14.11 14.99
C VAL A 4 -11.32 12.99 15.72
N LEU A 5 -12.10 12.18 15.00
CA LEU A 5 -12.85 11.05 15.58
C LEU A 5 -12.02 9.77 15.70
N ALA A 6 -10.93 9.66 14.93
CA ALA A 6 -10.11 8.46 14.87
C ALA A 6 -8.68 8.66 15.41
N GLY A 7 -8.28 9.90 15.73
CA GLY A 7 -6.90 10.39 15.86
C GLY A 7 -5.85 9.41 16.41
N ALA A 8 -5.93 9.06 17.69
CA ALA A 8 -4.92 8.18 18.30
C ALA A 8 -5.11 6.70 17.92
N ALA A 9 -6.35 6.20 17.95
CA ALA A 9 -6.64 4.79 17.69
C ALA A 9 -6.40 4.38 16.22
N LYS A 10 -6.59 5.31 15.28
CA LYS A 10 -6.29 5.13 13.85
C LYS A 10 -4.78 5.04 13.64
N GLN A 11 -4.03 5.97 14.21
CA GLN A 11 -2.58 5.98 14.09
C GLN A 11 -1.99 4.69 14.67
N GLU A 12 -2.43 4.30 15.86
CA GLU A 12 -2.01 3.04 16.48
C GLU A 12 -2.35 1.81 15.63
N ARG A 13 -3.57 1.74 15.07
CA ARG A 13 -3.95 0.64 14.15
C ARG A 13 -3.10 0.61 12.89
N LEU A 14 -2.76 1.76 12.32
CA LEU A 14 -1.91 1.86 11.14
C LEU A 14 -0.48 1.42 11.46
N GLU A 15 0.06 1.81 12.62
CA GLU A 15 1.37 1.36 13.08
C GLU A 15 1.40 -0.14 13.36
N GLN A 16 0.37 -0.68 14.02
CA GLN A 16 0.24 -2.12 14.24
C GLN A 16 0.15 -2.89 12.91
N HIS A 17 -0.59 -2.37 11.93
CA HIS A 17 -0.63 -2.95 10.59
C HIS A 17 0.74 -2.88 9.90
N ALA A 18 1.41 -1.72 9.93
CA ALA A 18 2.72 -1.52 9.33
C ALA A 18 3.76 -2.53 9.84
N ARG A 19 3.76 -2.82 11.15
CA ARG A 19 4.68 -3.79 11.77
C ARG A 19 4.49 -5.23 11.30
N ARG A 20 3.32 -5.58 10.76
CA ARG A 20 3.06 -6.91 10.21
C ARG A 20 3.48 -7.04 8.75
N LEU A 21 3.52 -5.92 8.02
CA LEU A 21 3.91 -5.93 6.61
C LEU A 21 5.43 -6.14 6.48
N PRO A 22 5.88 -7.00 5.56
CA PRO A 22 7.31 -7.14 5.25
C PRO A 22 8.02 -5.80 4.93
N VAL A 23 7.32 -4.88 4.27
CA VAL A 23 7.86 -3.55 3.93
C VAL A 23 7.87 -2.58 5.13
N GLY A 24 7.24 -2.93 6.25
CA GLY A 24 7.36 -2.19 7.52
C GLY A 24 6.64 -0.83 7.56
N ARG A 25 5.82 -0.50 6.55
CA ARG A 25 5.04 0.75 6.48
C ARG A 25 3.70 0.55 5.79
N VAL A 26 2.76 1.43 6.08
CA VAL A 26 1.52 1.54 5.32
C VAL A 26 1.81 2.08 3.92
N GLY A 27 1.09 1.58 2.93
CA GLY A 27 1.14 2.08 1.56
C GLY A 27 0.71 3.54 1.47
N LEU A 28 1.37 4.28 0.60
CA LEU A 28 1.05 5.66 0.24
C LEU A 28 0.43 5.68 -1.15
N PRO A 29 -0.39 6.69 -1.50
CA PRO A 29 -0.93 6.83 -2.86
C PRO A 29 0.14 6.80 -3.96
N ALA A 30 1.34 7.31 -3.66
CA ALA A 30 2.48 7.30 -4.57
C ALA A 30 2.96 5.88 -4.92
N ASP A 31 2.79 4.87 -4.06
CA ASP A 31 3.18 3.49 -4.36
C ASP A 31 2.37 2.91 -5.52
N ILE A 32 1.05 3.17 -5.51
CA ILE A 32 0.15 2.78 -6.60
C ILE A 32 0.44 3.60 -7.86
N GLY A 33 0.70 4.90 -7.72
CA GLY A 33 1.05 5.75 -8.85
C GLY A 33 2.27 5.26 -9.62
N HIS A 34 3.34 4.87 -8.91
CA HIS A 34 4.53 4.29 -9.54
C HIS A 34 4.22 2.95 -10.23
N ALA A 35 3.40 2.10 -9.63
CA ALA A 35 3.01 0.82 -10.23
C ALA A 35 2.21 1.00 -11.53
N VAL A 36 1.32 1.99 -11.58
CA VAL A 36 0.58 2.35 -12.79
C VAL A 36 1.55 2.85 -13.88
N LEU A 37 2.48 3.75 -13.54
CA LEU A 37 3.48 4.24 -14.49
C LEU A 37 4.38 3.11 -15.02
N PHE A 38 4.76 2.16 -14.16
CA PHE A 38 5.51 0.97 -14.56
C PHE A 38 4.75 0.15 -15.61
N LEU A 39 3.46 -0.14 -15.37
CA LEU A 39 2.64 -0.90 -16.31
C LEU A 39 2.41 -0.13 -17.62
N MET A 40 2.13 1.17 -17.56
CA MET A 40 1.98 2.01 -18.74
C MET A 40 3.26 2.09 -19.59
N GLY A 41 4.43 2.02 -18.95
CA GLY A 41 5.72 2.07 -19.62
C GLY A 41 6.12 0.78 -20.35
N ASN A 42 5.42 -0.35 -20.10
CA ASN A 42 5.75 -1.63 -20.70
C ASN A 42 4.69 -2.10 -21.71
N GLY A 43 4.94 -1.83 -22.99
CA GLY A 43 4.04 -2.23 -24.09
C GLY A 43 3.91 -3.73 -24.34
N PHE A 44 4.65 -4.57 -23.63
CA PHE A 44 4.58 -6.04 -23.76
C PHE A 44 3.93 -6.73 -22.56
N THR A 45 3.46 -5.97 -21.56
CA THR A 45 2.71 -6.51 -20.41
C THR A 45 1.21 -6.41 -20.67
N THR A 46 0.49 -7.53 -20.58
CA THR A 46 -0.98 -7.58 -20.72
C THR A 46 -1.55 -8.75 -19.93
N GLY A 47 -2.80 -8.65 -19.48
CA GLY A 47 -3.50 -9.73 -18.75
C GLY A 47 -3.00 -10.01 -17.32
N GLU A 48 -2.04 -9.24 -16.82
CA GLU A 48 -1.39 -9.48 -15.53
C GLU A 48 -2.04 -8.72 -14.37
N THR A 49 -1.94 -9.31 -13.17
CA THR A 49 -2.32 -8.65 -11.90
C THR A 49 -1.07 -8.31 -11.09
N LEU A 50 -0.75 -7.02 -10.99
CA LEU A 50 0.35 -6.53 -10.17
C LEU A 50 -0.12 -6.24 -8.74
N HIS A 51 0.40 -6.99 -7.78
CA HIS A 51 0.11 -6.78 -6.35
C HIS A 51 1.06 -5.74 -5.75
N VAL A 52 0.49 -4.68 -5.17
CA VAL A 52 1.22 -3.57 -4.54
C VAL A 52 0.70 -3.38 -3.11
N ASP A 53 1.03 -4.34 -2.24
CA ASP A 53 0.44 -4.46 -0.90
C ASP A 53 1.47 -4.52 0.24
N GLY A 54 2.74 -4.17 -0.04
CA GLY A 54 3.81 -4.19 0.95
C GLY A 54 4.13 -5.57 1.51
N GLY A 55 3.67 -6.65 0.84
CA GLY A 55 3.86 -8.03 1.26
C GLY A 55 2.74 -8.55 2.17
N HIS A 56 1.59 -7.86 2.26
CA HIS A 56 0.46 -8.29 3.08
C HIS A 56 -0.01 -9.72 2.77
N ARG A 57 0.12 -10.17 1.52
CA ARG A 57 -0.26 -11.53 1.10
C ARG A 57 0.65 -12.65 1.62
N LEU A 58 1.79 -12.30 2.21
CA LEU A 58 2.81 -13.27 2.64
C LEU A 58 2.78 -13.53 4.15
N VAL A 59 1.88 -12.87 4.89
CA VAL A 59 1.83 -12.84 6.36
C VAL A 59 0.42 -13.03 6.90
#